data_AF-A0A6B3EAT6-F1
#
_entry.id   AF-A0A6B3EAT6-F1
#
_cell.length_a   1.000
_cell.length_b   1.000
_cell.length_c   1.000
_cell.angle_alpha   90.00
_cell.angle_beta   90.00
_cell.angle_gamma   90.00
#
_symmetry.space_group_name_H-M   'P 1'
#
loop_
_entity.id
_entity.type
_entity.pdbx_description
1 polymer ?
#
loop_
_entity_poly.entity_id
_entity_poly.type
_entity_poly.pdbx_seq_one_letter_code
_entity_poly.pdbx_strand_id
1 'polypeptide(L)' 'NKAGDTATISVVPGSKPSSKQTEDLVHSIRDLGKDIKAGKDGEVLVTGTTAMNIDVSQKMNDALLPYLVLVVGLAFLL' A
#
# COMPACT_ATOMS: atom_id res chain seq x y z
N ASN A 1 5.15 22.06 -11.20
CA ASN A 1 5.80 21.15 -12.15
C ASN A 1 6.34 21.98 -13.31
N LYS A 2 7.67 22.13 -13.44
CA LYS A 2 8.27 22.90 -14.56
C LYS A 2 8.29 22.12 -15.88
N ALA A 3 8.23 20.78 -15.83
CA ALA A 3 8.24 19.90 -16.99
C ALA A 3 6.83 19.61 -17.56
N GLY A 4 5.76 19.84 -16.79
CA GLY A 4 4.36 19.62 -17.19
C GLY A 4 3.89 18.16 -17.18
N ASP A 5 4.67 17.25 -16.62
CA ASP A 5 4.48 15.79 -16.72
C ASP A 5 3.70 15.12 -15.56
N THR A 6 3.37 15.88 -14.52
CA THR A 6 2.83 15.36 -13.25
C THR A 6 1.65 16.22 -12.80
N ALA A 7 0.54 15.55 -12.49
CA ALA A 7 -0.63 16.13 -11.86
C ALA A 7 -0.81 15.57 -10.45
N THR A 8 -1.28 16.41 -9.51
CA THR A 8 -1.61 15.99 -8.15
C THR A 8 -3.13 16.03 -7.97
N ILE A 9 -3.69 14.94 -7.46
CA ILE A 9 -5.12 14.82 -7.15
C ILE A 9 -5.24 14.56 -5.65
N SER A 10 -6.02 15.38 -4.96
CA SER A 10 -6.30 15.19 -3.54
C SER A 10 -7.56 14.34 -3.37
N VAL A 11 -7.43 13.22 -2.68
CA VAL A 11 -8.54 12.29 -2.41
C VAL A 11 -8.84 12.31 -0.92
N VAL A 12 -10.10 12.56 -0.57
CA VAL A 12 -10.59 12.48 0.82
C VAL A 12 -11.54 11.29 0.92
N PRO A 13 -11.19 10.23 1.67
CA PRO A 13 -12.07 9.09 1.86
C PRO A 13 -13.33 9.49 2.64
N GLY A 14 -14.48 8.91 2.27
CA GLY A 14 -15.73 9.08 3.03
C GLY A 14 -15.77 8.30 4.35
N SER A 15 -14.78 7.44 4.60
CA SER A 15 -14.64 6.58 5.77
C SER A 15 -13.53 7.05 6.72
N LYS A 16 -13.42 6.40 7.89
CA LYS A 16 -12.38 6.72 8.88
C LYS A 16 -10.99 6.34 8.36
N PRO A 17 -9.92 7.09 8.70
CA PRO A 17 -8.57 6.80 8.23
C PRO A 17 -8.04 5.40 8.56
N SER A 18 -8.48 4.82 9.68
CA SER A 18 -8.09 3.49 10.14
C SER A 18 -9.05 2.38 9.72
N SER A 19 -10.05 2.67 8.89
CA SER A 19 -11.01 1.65 8.46
C SER A 19 -10.49 0.84 7.29
N LYS A 20 -10.94 -0.41 7.22
CA LYS A 20 -10.64 -1.31 6.11
C LYS A 20 -11.08 -0.73 4.75
N GLN A 21 -12.20 -0.01 4.71
CA GLN A 21 -12.66 0.65 3.47
C GLN A 21 -11.64 1.67 2.94
N THR A 22 -10.98 2.42 3.84
CA THR A 22 -9.96 3.39 3.44
C THR A 22 -8.69 2.70 2.96
N GLU A 23 -8.30 1.61 3.62
CA GLU A 23 -7.19 0.76 3.18
C GLU A 23 -7.44 0.20 1.77
N ASP A 24 -8.62 -0.38 1.55
CA ASP A 24 -9.02 -0.96 0.27
C ASP A 24 -9.09 0.10 -0.83
N LEU A 25 -9.52 1.33 -0.52
CA LEU A 25 -9.49 2.45 -1.44
C LEU A 25 -8.04 2.77 -1.87
N VAL A 26 -7.10 2.85 -0.93
CA VAL A 26 -5.68 3.10 -1.23
C VAL A 26 -5.10 1.99 -2.11
N HIS A 27 -5.43 0.73 -1.84
CA HIS A 27 -5.01 -0.40 -2.68
C HIS A 27 -5.59 -0.33 -4.08
N SER A 28 -6.89 -0.04 -4.19
CA SER A 28 -7.58 0.07 -5.49
C SER A 28 -6.95 1.15 -6.37
N ILE A 29 -6.59 2.31 -5.80
CA ILE A 29 -5.91 3.38 -6.54
C ILE A 29 -4.52 2.92 -7.00
N ARG A 30 -3.77 2.21 -6.15
CA ARG A 30 -2.43 1.69 -6.49
C ARG A 30 -2.49 0.63 -7.58
N ASP A 31 -3.47 -0.27 -7.52
CA ASP A 31 -3.62 -1.35 -8.50
C ASP A 31 -4.03 -0.79 -9.86
N LEU A 32 -4.95 0.18 -9.89
CA LEU A 32 -5.25 0.94 -11.12
C LEU A 32 -3.99 1.62 -11.69
N GLY A 33 -3.12 2.13 -10.81
CA GLY A 33 -1.83 2.69 -11.19
C GLY A 33 -0.90 1.71 -11.89
N LYS A 34 -0.86 0.45 -11.43
CA LYS A 34 -0.09 -0.62 -12.08
C LYS A 34 -0.66 -0.93 -13.47
N ASP A 35 -1.98 -0.97 -13.60
CA ASP A 35 -2.66 -1.22 -14.89
C ASP A 35 -2.39 -0.10 -15.91
N ILE A 36 -2.38 1.16 -15.45
CA ILE A 36 -2.04 2.31 -16.30
C ILE A 36 -0.59 2.22 -16.79
N LYS A 37 0.34 1.89 -15.89
CA LYS A 37 1.78 1.73 -16.20
C LYS A 37 2.05 0.58 -17.18
N ALA A 38 1.21 -0.46 -17.16
CA ALA A 38 1.34 -1.59 -18.09
C ALA A 38 0.95 -1.24 -19.54
N GLY A 39 0.14 -0.19 -19.76
CA GLY A 39 -0.37 0.19 -21.09
C GLY A 39 0.03 1.58 -21.59
N LYS A 40 0.62 2.44 -20.76
CA LYS A 40 1.07 3.80 -21.08
C LYS A 40 2.29 4.17 -20.21
N ASP A 41 3.16 5.07 -20.66
CA ASP A 41 4.32 5.61 -19.90
C ASP A 41 3.93 6.46 -18.66
N GLY A 42 2.71 6.32 -18.14
CA GLY A 42 2.20 7.06 -16.99
C GLY A 42 2.42 6.31 -15.69
N GLU A 43 2.94 7.01 -14.67
CA GLU A 43 3.08 6.47 -13.32
C GLU A 43 2.06 7.12 -12.38
N VAL A 44 1.39 6.29 -11.58
CA VAL A 44 0.47 6.75 -10.52
C VAL A 44 1.10 6.47 -9.18
N LEU A 45 1.30 7.52 -8.39
CA LEU A 45 1.87 7.44 -7.05
C LEU A 45 0.81 7.84 -6.02
N VAL A 46 0.70 7.05 -4.95
CA VAL A 46 -0.21 7.30 -3.82
C VAL A 46 0.60 7.63 -2.59
N THR A 47 0.33 8.78 -1.97
CA THR A 47 1.05 9.30 -0.80
C THR A 47 0.09 9.94 0.21
N GLY A 48 0.63 10.42 1.32
CA GLY A 48 -0.09 11.03 2.44
C GLY A 48 -0.03 10.16 3.70
N THR A 49 -0.38 10.75 4.84
CA THR A 49 -0.25 10.12 6.17
C THR A 49 -1.01 8.79 6.26
N THR A 50 -2.22 8.73 5.72
CA THR A 50 -3.03 7.50 5.71
C THR A 50 -2.37 6.38 4.89
N ALA A 51 -1.88 6.70 3.69
CA ALA A 51 -1.18 5.73 2.84
C ALA A 51 0.11 5.22 3.51
N MET A 52 0.86 6.10 4.17
CA MET A 52 2.07 5.72 4.91
C MET A 52 1.75 4.82 6.11
N ASN A 53 0.68 5.11 6.86
CA ASN A 53 0.25 4.28 7.99
C ASN A 53 -0.16 2.87 7.54
N ILE A 54 -0.83 2.76 6.38
CA ILE A 54 -1.17 1.48 5.76
C ILE A 54 0.11 0.70 5.41
N ASP A 55 1.09 1.35 4.77
CA ASP A 55 2.36 0.69 4.39
C ASP A 55 3.14 0.15 5.60
N VAL A 56 3.18 0.92 6.69
CA VAL A 56 3.83 0.46 7.93
C VAL A 56 3.08 -0.73 8.51
N SER A 57 1.75 -0.65 8.59
CA SER A 57 0.92 -1.72 9.13
C SER A 57 1.07 -3.02 8.32
N GLN A 58 1.12 -2.92 7.00
CA GLN A 58 1.36 -4.06 6.11
C GLN A 58 2.75 -4.66 6.29
N LYS A 59 3.80 -3.86 6.34
CA LYS A 59 5.15 -4.37 6.60
C LYS A 59 5.26 -5.10 7.93
N MET A 60 4.60 -4.60 8.97
CA MET A 60 4.55 -5.29 10.27
C MET A 60 3.81 -6.63 10.15
N ASN A 61 2.67 -6.66 9.45
CA ASN A 61 1.89 -7.87 9.25
C ASN A 61 2.64 -8.92 8.40
N ASP A 62 3.28 -8.50 7.32
CA ASP A 62 4.07 -9.35 6.42
C ASP A 62 5.29 -9.93 7.15
N ALA A 63 5.82 -9.23 8.17
CA ALA A 63 6.90 -9.73 9.01
C ALA A 63 6.45 -10.79 10.03
N LEU A 64 5.15 -10.89 10.36
CA LEU A 64 4.64 -11.91 11.28
C LEU A 64 4.79 -13.31 10.70
N LEU A 65 4.50 -13.49 9.41
CA LEU A 65 4.57 -14.81 8.77
C LEU A 65 5.98 -15.42 8.80
N PRO A 66 7.07 -14.75 8.35
CA PRO A 66 8.41 -15.32 8.43
C PRO A 66 8.86 -15.53 9.88
N TYR A 67 8.47 -14.66 10.82
CA TYR A 67 8.74 -14.86 12.24
C TYR A 67 8.08 -16.14 12.76
N LEU A 68 6.79 -16.35 12.49
CA LEU A 68 6.06 -17.54 12.91
C LEU A 68 6.62 -18.81 12.25
N VAL A 69 6.94 -18.76 10.97
CA VAL A 69 7.58 -19.88 10.25
C VAL A 69 8.89 -20.27 10.92
N LEU A 70 9.73 -19.29 11.27
CA LEU A 70 11.01 -19.52 11.94
C LEU A 70 10.81 -20.15 13.32
N VAL A 71 9.98 -19.54 14.17
CA VAL A 71 9.78 -19.99 15.56
C VAL A 71 9.14 -21.37 15.61
N VAL A 72 8.07 -21.58 14.86
CA VAL A 72 7.38 -22.87 14.82
C VAL A 72 8.27 -23.95 14.20
N GLY A 73 8.98 -23.62 13.12
CA GLY A 73 9.92 -24.56 12.48
C GLY A 73 11.02 -25.02 13.43
N LEU A 74 11.61 -24.11 14.20
CA LEU A 74 12.62 -24.44 15.21
C LEU A 74 12.03 -25.28 16.36
N ALA A 75 10.78 -25.03 16.77
CA ALA A 75 10.12 -25.79 17.83
C ALA A 75 9.88 -27.27 17.48
N PHE A 76 9.79 -27.62 16.19
CA PHE A 76 9.72 -29.02 15.75
C PHE A 76 11.09 -29.72 15.65
N LEU A 77 12.17 -28.95 15.53
CA LEU A 77 13.54 -29.48 15.44
C LEU A 77 14.16 -29.77 16.81
N LEU A 78 13.66 -29.11 17.86
CA LEU A 78 14.04 -29.29 19.26
C LEU A 78 13.18 -30.36 19.92
#